data_AF-A0A268P5J3-F1
#
_entry.id   AF-A0A268P5J3-F1
#
_cell.length_a   1.000
_cell.length_b   1.000
_cell.length_c   1.000
_cell.angle_alpha   90.00
_cell.angle_beta   90.00
_cell.angle_gamma   90.00
#
_symmetry.space_group_name_H-M   'P 1'
#
loop_
_entity.id
_entity.type
_entity.pdbx_description
1 polymer ?
#
loop_
_entity_poly.entity_id
_entity_poly.type
_entity_poly.pdbx_seq_one_letter_code
_entity_poly.pdbx_strand_id
1 'polypeptide(L)'
;MPVIVFKSKSKEDRYLALSPDAGDWGDPDLDVSIEDIERARMIYRDDLTKPDATDVEEWRRLSNGFKKAMRESYGYDAPISFDVELWLKHYEPVNIELTQEQFDAAKEWDE
;
A
#
# COMPACT_ATOMS: atom_id res chain seq x y z
N MET A 1 10.97 11.11 6.41
CA MET A 1 11.25 9.79 5.81
C MET A 1 10.33 9.68 4.61
N PRO A 2 10.88 9.82 3.39
CA PRO A 2 10.05 9.92 2.20
C PRO A 2 9.51 8.56 1.81
N VAL A 3 8.19 8.46 1.66
CA VAL A 3 7.50 7.24 1.23
C VAL A 3 6.47 7.57 0.15
N ILE A 4 5.98 6.55 -0.56
CA ILE A 4 4.72 6.62 -1.31
C ILE A 4 3.64 5.91 -0.51
N VAL A 5 2.49 6.56 -0.37
CA VAL A 5 1.23 5.95 0.12
C VAL A 5 0.18 6.01 -0.98
N PHE A 6 -0.87 5.21 -0.85
CA PHE A 6 -1.95 5.16 -1.84
C PHE A 6 -3.17 5.92 -1.32
N LYS A 7 -3.34 7.19 -1.73
CA LYS A 7 -4.47 8.05 -1.33
C LYS A 7 -5.73 7.68 -2.09
N SER A 8 -6.86 7.58 -1.40
CA SER A 8 -8.16 7.29 -2.00
C SER A 8 -8.57 8.40 -2.98
N LYS A 9 -9.03 8.03 -4.17
CA LYS A 9 -9.53 9.00 -5.17
C LYS A 9 -10.93 9.51 -4.87
N SER A 10 -11.69 8.79 -4.05
CA SER A 10 -13.10 9.08 -3.76
C SER A 10 -13.34 9.62 -2.35
N LYS A 11 -12.36 9.49 -1.46
CA LYS A 11 -12.45 9.93 -0.06
C LYS A 11 -11.32 10.91 0.25
N GLU A 12 -11.66 11.99 0.95
CA GLU A 12 -10.70 12.99 1.37
C GLU A 12 -9.82 12.44 2.49
N ASP A 13 -8.50 12.60 2.35
CA ASP A 13 -7.47 12.23 3.34
C ASP A 13 -7.58 10.81 3.90
N ARG A 14 -7.94 9.87 3.02
CA ARG A 14 -7.98 8.43 3.29
C ARG A 14 -6.94 7.69 2.48
N TYR A 15 -6.34 6.68 3.06
CA TYR A 15 -5.23 5.93 2.47
C TYR A 15 -5.47 4.42 2.56
N LEU A 16 -5.03 3.68 1.54
CA LEU A 16 -5.12 2.22 1.53
C LEU A 16 -4.40 1.64 2.75
N ALA A 17 -5.11 0.86 3.55
CA ALA A 17 -4.51 0.13 4.66
C ALA A 17 -3.50 -0.92 4.18
N LEU A 18 -2.49 -1.19 5.00
CA LEU A 18 -1.45 -2.19 4.75
C LEU A 18 -2.04 -3.58 4.53
N SER A 19 -3.05 -3.91 5.33
CA SER A 19 -3.80 -5.17 5.38
C SER A 19 -5.17 -4.90 6.04
N PRO A 20 -6.12 -5.86 6.00
CA PRO A 20 -7.40 -5.72 6.71
C PRO A 20 -7.25 -5.50 8.23
N ASP A 21 -6.20 -6.05 8.86
CA ASP A 21 -5.97 -5.92 10.31
C ASP A 21 -5.43 -4.54 10.70
N ALA A 22 -4.79 -3.85 9.75
CA ALA A 22 -4.26 -2.49 9.91
C ALA A 22 -5.32 -1.40 9.64
N GLY A 23 -6.53 -1.81 9.20
CA GLY A 23 -7.58 -0.91 8.75
C GLY A 23 -8.29 -0.11 9.84
N ASP A 24 -8.86 1.02 9.44
CA ASP A 24 -9.82 1.76 10.27
C ASP A 24 -11.21 1.12 10.16
N TRP A 25 -11.64 0.41 11.21
CA TRP A 25 -12.95 -0.26 11.26
C TRP A 25 -14.15 0.71 11.23
N GLY A 26 -13.91 2.02 11.40
CA GLY A 26 -14.91 3.07 11.19
C GLY A 26 -15.09 3.47 9.72
N ASP A 27 -14.13 3.15 8.85
CA ASP A 27 -14.21 3.36 7.41
C ASP A 27 -14.73 2.09 6.71
N PRO A 28 -15.74 2.20 5.82
CA PRO A 28 -16.36 1.03 5.19
C PRO A 28 -15.42 0.24 4.27
N ASP A 29 -14.36 0.87 3.75
CA ASP A 29 -13.34 0.21 2.93
C ASP A 29 -12.05 -0.05 3.72
N LEU A 30 -12.08 0.18 5.05
CA LEU A 30 -10.96 0.06 5.98
C LEU A 30 -9.82 1.06 5.73
N ASP A 31 -10.05 2.12 4.94
CA ASP A 31 -9.01 3.11 4.65
C ASP A 31 -8.61 3.89 5.90
N VAL A 32 -7.31 4.01 6.12
CA VAL A 32 -6.73 4.69 7.28
C VAL A 32 -6.65 6.20 7.05
N SER A 33 -6.66 6.94 8.16
CA SER A 33 -6.53 8.40 8.18
C SER A 33 -5.06 8.83 8.05
N ILE A 34 -4.81 10.14 7.97
CA ILE A 34 -3.44 10.68 8.05
C ILE A 34 -2.86 10.57 9.47
N GLU A 35 -3.71 10.52 10.49
CA GLU A 35 -3.31 10.36 11.88
C GLU A 35 -2.80 8.93 12.20
N ASP A 36 -3.30 7.92 11.48
CA ASP A 36 -2.89 6.50 11.58
C ASP A 36 -2.06 6.07 10.35
N ILE A 37 -1.34 7.01 9.73
CA ILE A 37 -0.68 6.77 8.43
C ILE A 37 0.34 5.64 8.47
N GLU A 38 0.93 5.34 9.63
CA GLU A 38 1.85 4.21 9.81
C GLU A 38 1.22 2.85 9.46
N ARG A 39 -0.10 2.77 9.44
CA ARG A 39 -0.87 1.57 9.09
C ARG A 39 -1.22 1.48 7.60
N ALA A 40 -0.84 2.47 6.81
CA ALA A 40 -1.09 2.48 5.37
C ALA A 40 -0.15 1.54 4.62
N ARG A 41 -0.57 1.08 3.43
CA ARG A 41 0.34 0.43 2.49
C ARG A 41 1.33 1.46 1.94
N MET A 42 2.62 1.19 2.13
CA MET A 42 3.70 2.09 1.74
C MET A 42 4.65 1.45 0.74
N ILE A 43 5.28 2.32 -0.06
CA ILE A 43 6.52 2.01 -0.78
C ILE A 43 7.60 2.94 -0.24
N TYR A 44 8.72 2.36 0.21
CA TYR A 44 9.91 3.09 0.64
C TYR A 44 11.16 2.39 0.13
N ARG A 45 12.27 3.12 0.05
CA ARG A 45 13.57 2.57 -0.37
C ARG A 45 14.45 2.33 0.86
N ASP A 46 15.23 1.24 0.82
CA ASP A 46 16.17 0.90 1.90
C ASP A 46 17.26 1.96 2.10
N ASP A 47 17.62 2.68 1.03
CA ASP A 47 18.58 3.78 1.08
C ASP A 47 17.96 5.10 1.58
N LEU A 48 16.68 5.08 1.93
CA LEU A 48 15.89 6.20 2.44
C LEU A 48 15.77 7.38 1.47
N THR A 49 16.13 7.18 0.19
CA THR A 49 15.90 8.17 -0.85
C THR A 49 14.41 8.23 -1.21
N LYS A 50 13.96 9.37 -1.74
CA LYS A 50 12.56 9.57 -2.09
C LYS A 50 12.14 8.60 -3.20
N PRO A 51 11.17 7.69 -2.95
CA PRO A 51 10.65 6.82 -4.00
C PRO A 51 9.87 7.63 -5.04
N ASP A 52 9.79 7.08 -6.24
CA ASP A 52 9.19 7.70 -7.41
C ASP A 52 8.34 6.70 -8.22
N ALA A 53 7.92 7.11 -9.42
CA ALA A 53 7.06 6.28 -10.27
C ALA A 53 7.69 4.94 -10.67
N THR A 54 9.02 4.85 -10.71
CA THR A 54 9.71 3.59 -11.04
C THR A 54 9.52 2.54 -9.96
N ASP A 55 9.45 2.92 -8.68
CA ASP A 55 9.17 2.01 -7.57
C ASP A 55 7.72 1.49 -7.63
N VAL A 56 6.77 2.35 -8.03
CA VAL A 56 5.37 1.95 -8.26
C VAL A 56 5.28 0.94 -9.41
N GLU A 57 5.99 1.18 -10.52
CA GLU A 57 6.03 0.25 -11.66
C GLU A 57 6.67 -1.10 -11.29
N GLU A 58 7.69 -1.09 -10.42
CA GLU A 58 8.25 -2.34 -9.89
C GLU A 58 7.22 -3.12 -9.09
N TRP A 59 6.47 -2.46 -8.20
CA TRP A 59 5.39 -3.10 -7.44
C TRP A 59 4.27 -3.64 -8.34
N ARG A 60 3.92 -2.92 -9.41
CA ARG A 60 3.01 -3.44 -10.46
C ARG A 60 3.57 -4.70 -11.10
N ARG A 61 4.86 -4.74 -11.44
CA ARG A 61 5.51 -5.93 -12.02
C ARG A 61 5.48 -7.11 -11.05
N LEU A 62 5.82 -6.88 -9.77
CA LEU A 62 5.85 -7.91 -8.73
C LEU A 62 4.45 -8.47 -8.45
N SER A 63 3.44 -7.62 -8.28
CA SER A 63 2.06 -8.05 -8.06
C SER A 63 1.48 -8.82 -9.24
N ASN A 64 1.79 -8.42 -10.48
CA ASN A 64 1.39 -9.18 -11.67
C ASN A 64 2.06 -10.57 -11.70
N GLY A 65 3.33 -10.67 -11.31
CA GLY A 65 4.04 -11.94 -11.17
C GLY A 65 3.41 -12.84 -10.10
N PHE A 66 3.13 -12.29 -8.91
CA PHE A 66 2.44 -12.98 -7.82
C PHE A 66 1.06 -13.48 -8.26
N LYS A 67 0.25 -12.61 -8.87
CA LYS A 67 -1.09 -12.92 -9.37
C LYS A 67 -1.08 -14.05 -10.40
N LYS A 68 -0.09 -14.05 -11.30
CA LYS A 68 0.11 -15.13 -12.28
C LYS A 68 0.44 -16.45 -11.57
N ALA A 69 1.41 -16.45 -10.65
CA ALA A 69 1.80 -17.65 -9.91
C ALA A 69 0.66 -18.23 -9.05
N MET A 70 -0.13 -17.37 -8.40
CA MET A 70 -1.31 -17.76 -7.64
C MET A 70 -2.36 -18.44 -8.54
N ARG A 71 -2.62 -17.88 -9.73
CA ARG A 71 -3.57 -18.47 -10.68
C ARG A 71 -3.10 -19.79 -11.28
N GLU A 72 -1.80 -19.92 -11.52
CA GLU A 72 -1.20 -21.18 -11.97
C GLU A 72 -1.32 -22.28 -10.89
N SER A 73 -1.23 -21.91 -9.62
CA SER A 73 -1.26 -22.85 -8.48
C SER A 73 -2.68 -23.20 -8.03
N TYR A 74 -3.60 -22.23 -8.03
CA TYR A 74 -4.92 -22.35 -7.39
C TYR A 74 -6.09 -22.04 -8.34
N GLY A 75 -5.82 -21.78 -9.63
CA GLY A 75 -6.84 -21.45 -10.62
C GLY A 75 -7.33 -19.99 -10.55
N TYR A 76 -8.39 -19.67 -11.29
CA TYR A 76 -8.91 -18.30 -11.36
C TYR A 76 -9.57 -17.80 -10.07
N ASP A 77 -9.94 -18.72 -9.17
CA ASP A 77 -10.52 -18.42 -7.85
C ASP A 77 -9.45 -18.14 -6.78
N ALA A 78 -8.17 -18.08 -7.16
CA ALA A 78 -7.09 -17.79 -6.23
C ALA A 78 -7.30 -16.44 -5.52
N PRO A 79 -7.17 -16.38 -4.18
CA PRO A 79 -7.28 -15.12 -3.46
C PRO A 79 -6.07 -14.24 -3.79
N ILE A 80 -6.30 -13.09 -4.43
CA ILE A 80 -5.24 -12.15 -4.79
C ILE A 80 -5.29 -10.96 -3.82
N SER A 81 -4.47 -11.01 -2.77
CA SER A 81 -4.34 -9.92 -1.80
C SER A 81 -3.40 -8.81 -2.28
N PHE A 82 -2.41 -9.15 -3.11
CA PHE A 82 -1.45 -8.21 -3.67
C PHE A 82 -1.77 -7.92 -5.15
N ASP A 83 -2.58 -6.88 -5.39
CA ASP A 83 -3.05 -6.49 -6.73
C ASP A 83 -2.94 -4.98 -6.96
N VAL A 84 -1.73 -4.52 -7.30
CA VAL A 84 -1.44 -3.08 -7.45
C VAL A 84 -2.25 -2.46 -8.58
N GLU A 85 -2.56 -3.20 -9.65
CA GLU A 85 -3.46 -2.72 -10.72
C GLU A 85 -4.87 -2.41 -10.20
N LEU A 86 -5.36 -3.18 -9.24
CA LEU A 86 -6.64 -2.91 -8.60
C LEU A 86 -6.54 -1.69 -7.69
N TRP A 87 -5.47 -1.59 -6.90
CA TRP A 87 -5.24 -0.43 -6.03
C TRP A 87 -5.20 0.85 -6.86
N LEU A 88 -4.43 0.89 -7.95
CA LEU A 88 -4.29 2.08 -8.79
C LEU A 88 -5.58 2.51 -9.50
N LYS A 89 -6.64 1.68 -9.52
CA LYS A 89 -7.97 2.12 -9.96
C LYS A 89 -8.63 3.02 -8.93
N HIS A 90 -8.55 2.67 -7.66
CA HIS A 90 -9.25 3.32 -6.55
C HIS A 90 -8.39 4.37 -5.81
N TYR A 91 -7.07 4.22 -5.90
CA TYR A 91 -6.11 5.03 -5.17
C TYR A 91 -5.07 5.64 -6.11
N GLU A 92 -4.52 6.78 -5.72
CA GLU A 92 -3.40 7.44 -6.37
C GLU A 92 -2.14 7.35 -5.49
N PRO A 93 -0.98 6.97 -6.05
CA PRO A 93 0.27 7.00 -5.30
C PRO A 93 0.69 8.45 -5.09
N VAL A 94 0.92 8.82 -3.83
CA VAL A 94 1.38 10.17 -3.44
C VAL A 94 2.58 10.06 -2.52
N ASN A 95 3.54 10.95 -2.71
CA ASN A 95 4.67 11.05 -1.80
C ASN A 95 4.28 11.82 -0.54
N ILE A 96 4.66 11.29 0.62
CA ILE A 96 4.55 11.96 1.91
C ILE A 96 5.88 11.85 2.67
N GLU A 97 6.04 12.68 3.68
CA GLU A 97 7.15 12.61 4.63
C GLU A 97 6.65 12.11 5.98
N LEU A 98 7.18 10.99 6.44
CA LEU A 98 6.94 10.47 7.78
C LEU A 98 7.99 10.96 8.77
N THR A 99 7.61 11.06 10.05
CA THR A 99 8.59 11.12 11.14
C THR A 99 9.34 9.78 11.25
N GLN A 100 10.46 9.76 11.97
CA GLN A 100 11.17 8.51 12.26
C GLN A 100 10.28 7.54 13.04
N GLU A 101 9.55 8.03 14.05
CA GLU A 101 8.63 7.24 14.87
C GLU A 101 7.51 6.60 14.04
N GLN A 102 6.90 7.36 13.13
CA GLN A 102 5.89 6.81 12.21
C GLN A 102 6.48 5.77 11.25
N PHE A 103 7.70 5.99 10.76
CA PHE A 103 8.36 5.04 9.88
C PHE A 103 8.72 3.74 10.60
N ASP A 104 9.22 3.83 11.82
CA ASP A 104 9.55 2.65 12.64
C ASP A 104 8.28 1.85 12.97
N ALA A 105 7.19 2.53 13.36
CA ALA A 105 5.90 1.88 13.58
C ALA A 105 5.35 1.22 12.30
N ALA A 106 5.49 1.86 11.14
CA ALA A 106 5.05 1.30 9.87
C ALA A 106 5.80 0.01 9.51
N LYS A 107 7.09 -0.06 9.84
CA LYS A 107 7.88 -1.28 9.64
C LYS A 107 7.41 -2.43 10.53
N GLU A 108 7.03 -2.16 11.78
CA GLU A 108 6.48 -3.19 12.67
C GLU A 108 5.17 -3.79 12.14
N TRP A 109 4.38 -3.02 11.38
CA TRP A 109 3.18 -3.55 10.72
C TRP A 109 3.45 -4.40 9.49
N ASP A 110 4.57 -4.19 8.78
CA ASP A 110 4.93 -4.89 7.53
C ASP A 110 5.74 -6.19 7.75
N GLU A 111 6.12 -6.47 9.01
CA GLU A 111 6.78 -7.72 9.47
C GLU A 111 5.79 -8.87 9.75
#